data_AF-A0A1R0WH51-F1
#
_entry.id   AF-A0A1R0WH51-F1
#
_cell.length_a   1.000
_cell.length_b   1.000
_cell.length_c   1.000
_cell.angle_alpha   90.00
_cell.angle_beta   90.00
_cell.angle_gamma   90.00
#
_symmetry.space_group_name_H-M   'P 1'
#
loop_
_entity.id
_entity.type
_entity.pdbx_description
1 polymer ?
#
loop_
_entity_poly.entity_id
_entity_poly.type
_entity_poly.pdbx_seq_one_letter_code
_entity_poly.pdbx_strand_id
1 'polypeptide(L)'
;MFLIVDDTCCKKDKSTKKMEGLSLQYSNEDGKSVWYHNLVTAHVVSEGGSYAWDFSPYYQKDYCAAQQLAFKSKKDLAVEIIEAFPAMDDERVYVLMDSWYTSE
;
A
#
# COMPACT_ATOMS: atom_id res chain seq x y z
N MET A 1 -6.46 -2.30 -20.12
CA MET A 1 -5.30 -2.15 -19.22
C MET A 1 -5.61 -2.73 -17.85
N PHE A 2 -4.61 -3.20 -17.11
CA PHE A 2 -4.77 -3.62 -15.71
C PHE A 2 -4.08 -2.63 -14.78
N LEU A 3 -4.80 -2.18 -13.75
CA LEU A 3 -4.26 -1.47 -12.59
C LEU A 3 -4.23 -2.46 -11.42
N ILE A 4 -3.04 -2.88 -11.02
CA ILE A 4 -2.84 -3.85 -9.95
C ILE A 4 -2.55 -3.09 -8.67
N VAL A 5 -3.33 -3.30 -7.62
CA VAL A 5 -3.14 -2.66 -6.30
C VAL A 5 -2.90 -3.74 -5.26
N ASP A 6 -1.79 -3.62 -4.54
CA ASP A 6 -1.44 -4.53 -3.45
C ASP A 6 -0.58 -3.82 -2.40
N ASP A 7 -0.47 -4.40 -1.20
CA ASP A 7 0.47 -3.91 -0.19
C ASP A 7 1.71 -4.78 -0.05
N THR A 8 2.83 -4.14 0.30
CA THR A 8 4.10 -4.82 0.51
C THR A 8 4.71 -4.48 1.86
N CYS A 9 5.30 -5.48 2.50
CA CYS A 9 6.01 -5.33 3.77
C CYS A 9 7.52 -5.19 3.52
N CYS A 10 8.03 -3.97 3.59
CA CYS A 10 9.46 -3.68 3.45
C CYS A 10 10.19 -3.95 4.79
N LYS A 11 10.44 -5.23 5.08
CA LYS A 11 11.12 -5.70 6.31
C LYS A 11 12.47 -5.02 6.51
N LYS A 12 12.73 -4.61 7.76
CA LYS A 12 13.98 -4.00 8.19
C LYS A 12 14.66 -4.89 9.22
N ASP A 13 15.98 -4.81 9.25
CA ASP A 13 16.78 -5.44 10.29
C ASP A 13 16.51 -4.81 11.67
N LYS A 14 16.62 -5.59 12.73
CA LYS A 14 16.36 -5.15 14.11
C LYS A 14 17.30 -4.03 14.59
N SER A 15 18.46 -3.84 13.95
CA SER A 15 19.37 -2.74 14.23
C SER A 15 18.83 -1.38 13.74
N THR A 16 17.90 -1.39 12.79
CA THR A 16 17.39 -0.18 12.15
C THR A 16 16.06 0.21 12.80
N LYS A 17 16.12 0.91 13.96
CA LYS A 17 14.92 1.31 14.73
C LYS A 17 14.58 2.80 14.70
N LYS A 18 15.38 3.61 14.00
CA LYS A 18 15.27 5.08 14.03
C LYS A 18 14.78 5.69 12.71
N MET A 19 14.31 4.86 11.77
CA MET A 19 13.74 5.35 10.52
C MET A 19 12.34 5.89 10.77
N GLU A 20 12.07 7.06 10.23
CA GLU A 20 10.74 7.68 10.27
C GLU A 20 9.67 6.74 9.69
N GLY A 21 8.49 6.73 10.30
CA GLY A 21 7.36 5.87 9.89
C GLY A 21 7.55 4.36 10.10
N LEU A 22 8.71 3.93 10.61
CA LEU A 22 8.95 2.51 10.89
C LEU A 22 8.13 2.05 12.09
N SER A 23 7.50 0.89 11.98
CA SER A 23 6.70 0.33 13.06
C SER A 23 6.88 -1.18 13.20
N LEU A 24 6.56 -1.68 14.40
CA LEU A 24 6.51 -3.11 14.69
C LEU A 24 5.08 -3.59 14.42
N GLN A 25 4.93 -4.49 13.46
CA GLN A 25 3.63 -4.97 12.98
C GLN A 25 3.65 -6.48 12.83
N TYR A 26 2.48 -7.13 12.95
CA TYR A 26 2.36 -8.57 12.74
C TYR A 26 2.43 -8.91 11.25
N SER A 27 3.40 -9.75 10.88
CA SER A 27 3.51 -10.30 9.53
C SER A 27 2.88 -11.69 9.52
N ASN A 28 1.84 -11.86 8.71
CA ASN A 28 1.20 -13.16 8.50
C ASN A 28 2.16 -14.16 7.86
N GLU A 29 3.03 -13.68 6.97
CA GLU A 29 4.06 -14.50 6.31
C GLU A 29 5.08 -15.05 7.33
N ASP A 30 5.48 -14.24 8.31
CA ASP A 30 6.48 -14.66 9.32
C ASP A 30 5.86 -15.25 10.60
N GLY A 31 4.52 -15.22 10.72
CA GLY A 31 3.78 -15.63 11.92
C GLY A 31 4.12 -14.85 13.19
N LYS A 32 4.75 -13.67 13.08
CA LYS A 32 5.26 -12.89 14.22
C LYS A 32 5.35 -11.39 13.91
N SER A 33 5.53 -10.60 14.96
CA SER A 33 5.79 -9.17 14.81
C SER A 33 7.20 -8.88 14.29
N VAL A 34 7.29 -8.07 13.24
CA VAL A 34 8.51 -7.68 12.55
C VAL A 34 8.52 -6.17 12.30
N TRP A 35 9.72 -5.58 12.25
CA TRP A 35 9.88 -4.16 11.94
C TRP A 35 9.82 -3.97 10.43
N TYR A 36 8.84 -3.21 9.94
CA TYR A 36 8.75 -2.88 8.52
C TYR A 36 8.00 -1.58 8.26
N HIS A 37 8.29 -1.01 7.09
CA HIS A 37 7.41 -0.05 6.44
C HIS A 37 6.43 -0.83 5.57
N ASN A 38 5.16 -0.48 5.63
CA ASN A 38 4.16 -1.04 4.73
C ASN A 38 3.79 0.02 3.69
N LEU A 39 3.73 -0.39 2.43
CA LEU A 39 3.37 0.48 1.33
C LEU A 39 2.21 -0.17 0.59
N VAL A 40 1.16 0.59 0.31
CA VAL A 40 0.20 0.23 -0.74
C VAL A 40 0.79 0.71 -2.05
N THR A 41 0.83 -0.15 -3.06
CA THR A 41 1.48 0.10 -4.34
C THR A 41 0.50 -0.12 -5.47
N ALA A 42 0.70 0.59 -6.56
CA ALA A 42 -0.04 0.40 -7.79
C ALA A 42 0.89 0.21 -8.98
N HIS A 43 0.55 -0.78 -9.79
CA HIS A 43 1.33 -1.23 -10.91
C HIS A 43 0.44 -1.38 -12.14
N VAL A 44 0.89 -0.87 -13.29
CA VAL A 44 0.14 -0.87 -14.53
C VAL A 44 0.71 -1.90 -15.49
N VAL A 45 -0.18 -2.73 -16.05
CA VAL A 45 0.15 -3.65 -17.15
C VAL A 45 -0.70 -3.30 -18.36
N SER A 46 -0.05 -2.89 -19.45
CA SER A 46 -0.68 -2.54 -20.71
C SER A 46 0.26 -2.81 -21.89
N GLU A 47 -0.29 -3.27 -23.02
CA GLU A 47 0.43 -3.43 -24.30
C GLU A 47 1.78 -4.17 -24.21
N GLY A 48 1.87 -5.18 -23.33
CA GLY A 48 3.10 -5.95 -23.08
C GLY A 48 4.14 -5.24 -22.20
N GLY A 49 3.87 -4.02 -21.76
CA GLY A 49 4.64 -3.26 -20.78
C GLY A 49 4.13 -3.43 -19.35
N SER A 50 4.99 -3.05 -18.40
CA SER A 50 4.81 -3.25 -16.96
C SER A 50 5.49 -2.09 -16.23
N TYR A 51 4.71 -1.27 -15.50
CA TYR A 51 5.17 0.00 -14.95
C TYR A 51 4.71 0.21 -13.51
N ALA A 52 5.64 0.60 -12.63
CA ALA A 52 5.28 1.10 -11.31
C ALA A 52 4.59 2.46 -11.49
N TRP A 53 3.35 2.58 -11.04
CA TRP A 53 2.54 3.77 -11.25
C TRP A 53 2.55 4.68 -10.03
N ASP A 54 2.23 4.15 -8.86
CA ASP A 54 2.17 4.94 -7.62
C ASP A 54 2.43 4.08 -6.37
N PHE A 55 2.68 4.73 -5.24
CA PHE A 55 2.75 4.11 -3.93
C PHE A 55 2.33 5.09 -2.83
N SER A 56 1.72 4.55 -1.78
CA SER A 56 1.32 5.29 -0.58
C SER A 56 1.84 4.58 0.69
N PRO A 57 2.59 5.27 1.56
CA PRO A 57 3.04 4.69 2.81
C PRO A 57 1.88 4.54 3.80
N TYR A 58 1.77 3.35 4.39
CA TYR A 58 0.86 3.12 5.51
C TYR A 58 1.57 3.44 6.84
N TYR A 59 0.90 4.26 7.65
CA TYR A 59 1.36 4.64 8.98
C TYR A 59 0.37 4.14 10.05
N GLN A 60 0.91 3.68 11.19
CA GLN A 60 0.08 3.27 12.31
C GLN A 60 -0.65 4.46 12.93
N LYS A 61 -1.84 4.21 13.52
CA LYS A 61 -2.67 5.23 14.17
C LYS A 61 -1.89 6.10 15.16
N ASP A 62 -1.08 5.49 16.01
CA ASP A 62 -0.31 6.20 17.03
C ASP A 62 0.75 7.11 16.41
N TYR A 63 1.36 6.67 15.30
CA TYR A 63 2.30 7.50 14.53
C TYR A 63 1.59 8.69 13.91
N CYS A 64 0.45 8.46 13.24
CA CYS A 64 -0.37 9.54 12.67
C CYS A 64 -0.78 10.56 13.74
N ALA A 65 -1.24 10.10 14.92
CA ALA A 65 -1.61 10.97 16.03
C ALA A 65 -0.42 11.82 16.53
N ALA A 66 0.75 11.19 16.71
CA ALA A 66 1.96 11.88 17.15
C ALA A 66 2.46 12.93 16.14
N GLN A 67 2.27 12.66 14.84
CA GLN A 67 2.65 13.57 13.74
C GLN A 67 1.52 14.51 13.30
N GLN A 68 0.36 14.49 13.98
CA GLN A 68 -0.84 15.27 13.61
C GLN A 68 -1.31 15.01 12.16
N LEU A 69 -1.13 13.79 11.66
CA LEU A 69 -1.59 13.33 10.36
C LEU A 69 -2.96 12.66 10.49
N ALA A 70 -3.78 12.75 9.44
CA ALA A 70 -4.98 11.94 9.33
C ALA A 70 -4.59 10.46 9.15
N PHE A 71 -5.15 9.58 9.97
CA PHE A 71 -4.96 8.14 9.80
C PHE A 71 -5.75 7.65 8.58
N LYS A 72 -5.11 6.80 7.77
CA LYS A 72 -5.73 6.11 6.64
C LYS A 72 -5.43 4.62 6.75
N SER A 73 -6.45 3.79 6.60
CA SER A 73 -6.29 2.35 6.45
C SER A 73 -5.68 2.02 5.08
N LYS A 74 -5.17 0.80 4.91
CA LYS A 74 -4.70 0.35 3.58
C LYS A 74 -5.80 0.39 2.52
N LYS A 75 -7.06 0.16 2.90
CA LYS A 75 -8.22 0.26 2.01
C LYS A 75 -8.43 1.70 1.55
N ASP A 76 -8.33 2.67 2.48
CA ASP A 76 -8.44 4.09 2.15
C ASP A 76 -7.33 4.50 1.17
N LEU A 77 -6.09 4.09 1.43
CA LEU A 77 -4.96 4.36 0.53
C LEU A 77 -5.14 3.72 -0.85
N ALA A 78 -5.67 2.49 -0.92
CA ALA A 78 -5.96 1.83 -2.18
C ALA A 78 -7.05 2.55 -2.98
N VAL A 79 -8.13 3.03 -2.32
CA VAL A 79 -9.17 3.84 -2.96
C VAL A 79 -8.60 5.12 -3.52
N GLU A 80 -7.79 5.85 -2.74
CA GLU A 80 -7.16 7.09 -3.20
C GLU A 80 -6.27 6.89 -4.43
N ILE A 81 -5.50 5.81 -4.45
CA ILE A 81 -4.68 5.40 -5.60
C ILE A 81 -5.56 5.12 -6.83
N ILE A 82 -6.66 4.39 -6.66
CA ILE A 82 -7.58 4.06 -7.77
C ILE A 82 -8.27 5.31 -8.30
N GLU A 83 -8.76 6.19 -7.41
CA GLU A 83 -9.44 7.43 -7.79
C GLU A 83 -8.50 8.45 -8.44
N ALA A 84 -7.21 8.44 -8.08
CA ALA A 84 -6.19 9.26 -8.71
C ALA A 84 -5.75 8.73 -10.09
N PHE A 85 -6.13 7.51 -10.47
CA PHE A 85 -5.75 6.92 -11.74
C PHE A 85 -6.45 7.63 -12.92
N PRO A 86 -5.73 8.22 -13.88
CA PRO A 86 -6.30 9.07 -14.91
C PRO A 86 -6.86 8.25 -16.08
N ALA A 87 -7.88 7.43 -15.82
CA ALA A 87 -8.59 6.70 -16.87
C ALA A 87 -9.42 7.66 -17.73
N MET A 88 -9.38 7.46 -19.06
CA MET A 88 -10.28 8.16 -19.98
C MET A 88 -11.68 7.52 -19.96
N ASP A 89 -12.73 8.29 -20.21
CA ASP A 89 -14.13 7.82 -20.18
C ASP A 89 -14.41 6.64 -21.13
N ASP A 90 -13.67 6.56 -22.25
CA ASP A 90 -13.76 5.49 -23.25
C ASP A 90 -12.77 4.33 -23.01
N GLU A 91 -11.92 4.44 -21.97
CA GLU A 91 -10.94 3.43 -21.62
C GLU A 91 -11.49 2.45 -20.58
N ARG A 92 -11.29 1.14 -20.84
CA ARG A 92 -11.58 0.10 -19.84
C ARG A 92 -10.33 -0.26 -19.05
N VAL A 93 -10.33 0.15 -17.78
CA VAL A 93 -9.33 -0.23 -16.78
C VAL A 93 -9.90 -1.32 -15.88
N TYR A 94 -9.17 -2.42 -15.75
CA TYR A 94 -9.50 -3.51 -14.83
C TYR A 94 -8.63 -3.38 -13.59
N VAL A 95 -9.25 -3.19 -12.42
CA VAL A 95 -8.54 -3.20 -11.14
C VAL A 95 -8.35 -4.64 -10.67
N LEU A 96 -7.10 -5.02 -10.42
CA LEU A 96 -6.75 -6.31 -9.82
C LEU A 96 -6.22 -6.07 -8.41
N MET A 97 -6.80 -6.74 -7.42
CA MET A 97 -6.38 -6.66 -6.02
C MET A 97 -6.71 -7.95 -5.28
N ASP A 98 -6.06 -8.18 -4.15
CA ASP A 98 -6.41 -9.29 -3.26
C ASP A 98 -7.83 -9.09 -2.68
N SER A 99 -8.56 -10.19 -2.57
CA SER A 99 -9.81 -10.32 -1.80
C SER A 99 -9.72 -9.78 -0.36
N TRP A 100 -8.53 -9.72 0.25
CA TRP A 100 -8.37 -9.09 1.55
C TRP A 100 -8.90 -7.66 1.60
N TYR A 101 -8.74 -6.88 0.51
CA TYR A 101 -9.25 -5.50 0.43
C TYR A 101 -10.77 -5.39 0.50
N THR A 102 -11.50 -6.47 0.18
CA THR A 102 -12.97 -6.51 0.22
C THR A 102 -13.52 -7.24 1.45
N SER A 103 -12.67 -7.79 2.31
CA SER A 103 -13.09 -8.38 3.59
C SER A 103 -13.66 -7.34 4.56
N GLU A 104 -14.58 -7.69 5.47
CA GLU A 104 -15.12 -6.79 6.50
C GLU A 104 -14.12 -6.52 7.64
#